data_AF-A0A427FL31-F1
#
_entry.id   AF-A0A427FL31-F1
#
_cell.length_a   1.000
_cell.length_b   1.000
_cell.length_c   1.000
_cell.angle_alpha   90.00
_cell.angle_beta   90.00
_cell.angle_gamma   90.00
#
_symmetry.space_group_name_H-M   'P 1'
#
loop_
_entity.id
_entity.type
_entity.pdbx_description
1 polymer ?
#
loop_
_entity_poly.entity_id
_entity_poly.type
_entity_poly.pdbx_seq_one_letter_code
_entity_poly.pdbx_strand_id
1 'polypeptide(L)'
;MAQVRFYKVTTLPGSLEANAFYYVENSNYAESYLTNSAGVARAVGNSAMINALISEALANWSGAASSVQIVADIAARDALIATLEANAMILVIDASADPTVDAGSALYAYDATAEQTYKVAEYESMDVVLNWADIVDGPSSTPAQLDNAVSLAHSHSNKATLDLIGADGEGMTYNGQGVTTRWATNNW
;
A
#
# COMPACT_ATOMS: atom_id res chain seq x y z
N MET A 1 64.34 30.31 4.83
CA MET A 1 62.94 30.14 5.27
C MET A 1 62.04 30.59 4.14
N ALA A 2 61.05 29.79 3.75
CA ALA A 2 60.03 30.24 2.80
C ALA A 2 59.16 31.31 3.50
N GLN A 3 59.02 32.48 2.88
CA GLN A 3 58.17 33.55 3.40
C GLN A 3 56.73 33.30 2.96
N VAL A 4 55.78 33.35 3.89
CA VAL A 4 54.35 33.35 3.59
C VAL A 4 53.87 34.79 3.51
N ARG A 5 53.19 35.14 2.42
CA ARG A 5 52.64 36.49 2.19
C ARG A 5 51.19 36.56 2.63
N PHE A 6 50.76 37.71 3.16
CA PHE A 6 49.39 37.94 3.59
C PHE A 6 48.77 39.08 2.79
N TYR A 7 47.57 38.86 2.24
CA TYR A 7 46.83 39.82 1.43
C TYR A 7 45.45 40.06 2.02
N LYS A 8 45.05 41.33 2.12
CA LYS A 8 43.67 41.74 2.39
C LYS A 8 43.07 42.27 1.09
N VAL A 9 42.01 41.64 0.60
CA VAL A 9 41.37 41.99 -0.68
C VAL A 9 39.85 42.00 -0.53
N THR A 10 39.14 42.75 -1.38
CA THR A 10 37.66 42.74 -1.42
C THR A 10 37.10 41.67 -2.35
N THR A 11 37.92 41.18 -3.28
CA THR A 11 37.61 40.08 -4.21
C THR A 11 38.87 39.25 -4.44
N LEU A 12 38.73 37.93 -4.57
CA LEU A 12 39.88 37.05 -4.86
C LEU A 12 40.45 37.37 -6.26
N PRO A 13 41.76 37.68 -6.40
CA PRO A 13 42.36 37.98 -7.70
C PRO A 13 42.34 36.78 -8.65
N GLY A 14 42.23 37.03 -9.96
CA GLY A 14 42.25 35.96 -10.98
C GLY A 14 43.59 35.24 -11.14
N SER A 15 44.68 35.82 -10.63
CA SER A 15 46.00 35.19 -10.52
C SER A 15 46.49 35.35 -9.08
N LEU A 16 46.80 34.23 -8.42
CA LEU A 16 47.23 34.22 -7.03
C LEU A 16 48.72 33.90 -6.93
N GLU A 17 49.36 34.50 -5.95
CA GLU A 17 50.77 34.24 -5.66
C GLU A 17 50.93 32.91 -4.95
N ALA A 18 52.03 32.21 -5.20
CA ALA A 18 52.36 30.96 -4.51
C ALA A 18 52.70 31.20 -3.03
N ASN A 19 52.30 30.27 -2.16
CA ASN A 19 52.57 30.30 -0.72
C ASN A 19 52.06 31.57 -0.01
N ALA A 20 50.84 31.99 -0.32
CA ALA A 20 50.22 33.20 0.18
C ALA A 20 48.87 32.92 0.85
N PHE A 21 48.51 33.77 1.81
CA PHE A 21 47.25 33.77 2.51
C PHE A 21 46.44 35.00 2.08
N TYR A 22 45.21 34.79 1.64
CA TYR A 22 44.28 35.86 1.25
C TYR A 22 43.11 35.89 2.22
N TYR A 23 42.83 37.08 2.76
CA TYR A 23 41.60 37.40 3.48
C TYR A 23 40.72 38.22 2.54
N VAL A 24 39.58 37.65 2.14
CA VAL A 24 38.65 38.21 1.17
C VAL A 24 37.39 38.66 1.90
N GLU A 25 36.97 39.91 1.74
CA GLU A 25 35.70 40.38 2.28
C GLU A 25 34.52 39.75 1.53
N ASN A 26 33.59 39.12 2.25
CA ASN A 26 32.36 38.55 1.72
C ASN A 26 31.15 39.10 2.50
N SER A 27 30.90 40.40 2.31
CA SER A 27 29.82 41.15 2.96
C SER A 27 29.87 41.08 4.49
N ASN A 28 29.13 40.15 5.11
CA ASN A 28 28.99 40.04 6.57
C ASN A 28 30.11 39.22 7.24
N TYR A 29 30.94 38.53 6.46
CA TYR A 29 32.06 37.73 6.95
C TYR A 29 33.26 37.82 6.00
N ALA A 30 34.42 37.33 6.41
CA ALA A 30 35.61 37.24 5.58
C ALA A 30 35.96 35.79 5.29
N GLU A 31 36.47 35.52 4.10
CA GLU A 31 36.92 34.20 3.68
C GLU A 31 38.45 34.12 3.66
N SER A 32 38.98 32.97 4.04
CA SER A 32 40.41 32.67 3.98
C SER A 32 40.75 31.70 2.85
N TYR A 33 41.76 32.06 2.07
CA TYR A 33 42.32 31.21 1.02
C TYR A 33 43.83 31.07 1.23
N LEU A 34 44.33 29.83 1.19
CA LEU A 34 45.76 29.53 1.22
C LEU A 34 46.19 29.01 -0.14
N THR A 35 47.25 29.55 -0.72
CA THR A 35 47.79 29.04 -1.99
C THR A 35 48.95 28.08 -1.78
N ASN A 36 49.03 27.05 -2.61
CA ASN A 36 50.17 26.13 -2.63
C ASN A 36 51.37 26.74 -3.38
N SER A 37 52.44 25.96 -3.54
CA SER A 37 53.66 26.35 -4.28
C SER A 37 53.43 26.68 -5.76
N ALA A 38 52.26 26.35 -6.32
CA ALA A 38 51.86 26.66 -7.69
C ALA A 38 50.85 27.82 -7.78
N GLY A 39 50.53 28.50 -6.67
CA GLY A 39 49.54 29.59 -6.65
C GLY A 39 48.09 29.10 -6.71
N VAL A 40 47.82 27.80 -6.55
CA VAL A 40 46.47 27.25 -6.56
C VAL A 40 45.85 27.40 -5.18
N ALA A 41 44.69 28.05 -5.10
CA ALA A 41 43.94 28.19 -3.86
C ALA A 41 43.53 26.83 -3.28
N ARG A 42 43.63 26.71 -1.97
CA ARG A 42 43.12 25.64 -1.14
C ARG A 42 42.10 26.24 -0.19
N ALA A 43 40.96 25.56 -0.06
CA ALA A 43 39.92 25.99 0.84
C ALA A 43 40.39 25.85 2.29
N VAL A 44 40.28 26.93 3.05
CA VAL A 44 40.52 26.93 4.50
C VAL A 44 39.22 27.42 5.15
N GLY A 45 38.26 26.50 5.27
CA GLY A 45 36.97 26.79 5.90
C GLY A 45 36.13 27.89 5.22
N ASN A 46 36.23 28.05 3.90
CA ASN A 46 35.37 28.99 3.17
C ASN A 46 33.94 28.43 2.97
N SER A 47 33.00 29.29 2.59
CA SER A 47 31.60 28.92 2.40
C SER A 47 31.42 27.78 1.39
N ALA A 48 32.23 27.73 0.33
CA ALA A 48 32.19 26.64 -0.65
C ALA A 48 32.53 25.28 -0.04
N MET A 49 33.60 25.20 0.76
CA MET A 49 33.98 23.97 1.48
C MET A 49 32.93 23.59 2.52
N ILE A 50 32.43 24.55 3.30
CA ILE A 50 31.40 24.30 4.31
C ILE A 50 30.12 23.77 3.65
N ASN A 51 29.66 24.40 2.56
CA ASN A 51 28.50 23.95 1.82
C ASN A 51 28.70 22.58 1.17
N ALA A 52 29.91 22.27 0.69
CA ALA A 52 30.24 20.94 0.16
C ALA A 52 30.16 19.87 1.25
N LEU A 53 30.75 20.13 2.43
CA LEU A 53 30.69 19.22 3.58
C LEU A 53 29.26 19.05 4.10
N ILE A 54 28.47 20.14 4.15
CA ILE A 54 27.06 20.06 4.53
C ILE A 54 26.28 19.25 3.50
N SER A 55 26.51 19.47 2.19
CA SER A 55 25.82 18.74 1.13
C SER A 55 26.16 17.25 1.17
N GLU A 56 27.41 16.90 1.44
CA GLU A 56 27.86 15.53 1.66
C GLU A 56 27.21 14.91 2.90
N ALA A 57 27.19 15.63 4.02
CA ALA A 57 26.51 15.19 5.24
C ALA A 57 24.99 15.03 5.04
N LEU A 58 24.35 15.92 4.28
CA LEU A 58 22.91 15.86 3.99
C LEU A 58 22.58 14.73 3.01
N ALA A 59 23.42 14.48 2.01
CA ALA A 59 23.28 13.35 1.11
C ALA A 59 23.31 12.02 1.88
N ASN A 60 24.12 11.94 2.94
CA ASN A 60 24.15 10.81 3.87
C ASN A 60 22.97 10.80 4.86
N TRP A 61 22.32 11.95 5.10
CA TRP A 61 21.19 12.08 6.03
C TRP A 61 19.84 11.74 5.35
N SER A 62 19.62 12.11 4.09
CA SER A 62 18.25 12.11 3.52
C SER A 62 17.86 10.88 2.68
N GLY A 63 18.71 9.85 2.56
CA GLY A 63 18.44 8.69 1.68
C GLY A 63 18.02 7.39 2.36
N ALA A 64 18.41 7.19 3.63
CA ALA A 64 18.30 5.88 4.29
C ALA A 64 17.38 5.85 5.53
N ALA A 65 17.06 7.00 6.12
CA ALA A 65 16.43 7.04 7.45
C ALA A 65 14.88 7.01 7.45
N SER A 66 14.19 7.10 6.29
CA SER A 66 12.71 7.15 6.29
C SER A 66 12.03 6.59 5.04
N SER A 67 12.74 5.89 4.15
CA SER A 67 12.09 5.15 3.06
C SER A 67 11.82 3.71 3.49
N VAL A 68 10.62 3.21 3.17
CA VAL A 68 10.35 1.77 3.25
C VAL A 68 11.20 1.07 2.20
N GLN A 69 12.07 0.17 2.62
CA GLN A 69 12.85 -0.68 1.72
C GLN A 69 11.98 -1.84 1.23
N ILE A 70 12.07 -2.20 -0.05
CA ILE A 70 11.27 -3.29 -0.62
C ILE A 70 12.22 -4.38 -1.10
N VAL A 71 12.03 -5.61 -0.63
CA VAL A 71 12.90 -6.76 -0.92
C VAL A 71 12.08 -7.94 -1.41
N ALA A 72 12.71 -8.83 -2.18
CA ALA A 72 12.02 -9.96 -2.82
C ALA A 72 11.49 -10.98 -1.82
N ASP A 73 12.30 -11.37 -0.83
CA ASP A 73 11.99 -12.45 0.09
C ASP A 73 12.62 -12.23 1.50
N ILE A 74 12.34 -13.17 2.41
CA ILE A 74 12.85 -13.17 3.78
C ILE A 74 14.39 -13.20 3.83
N ALA A 75 15.05 -13.94 2.93
CA ALA A 75 16.50 -14.00 2.90
C ALA A 75 17.11 -12.65 2.47
N ALA A 76 16.48 -11.95 1.53
CA ALA A 76 16.86 -10.62 1.10
C ALA A 76 16.67 -9.56 2.21
N ARG A 77 15.62 -9.68 3.03
CA ARG A 77 15.44 -8.86 4.23
C ARG A 77 16.59 -9.07 5.21
N ASP A 78 16.93 -10.32 5.50
CA ASP A 78 17.97 -10.65 6.48
C ASP A 78 19.36 -10.19 5.99
N ALA A 79 19.62 -10.29 4.69
CA ALA A 79 20.82 -9.73 4.07
C ALA A 79 20.85 -8.19 4.12
N LEU A 80 19.70 -7.52 3.94
CA LEU A 80 19.59 -6.06 4.07
C LEU A 80 19.84 -5.61 5.52
N ILE A 81 19.25 -6.29 6.50
CA ILE A 81 19.42 -6.00 7.94
C ILE A 81 20.90 -5.98 8.33
N ALA A 82 21.71 -6.91 7.80
CA ALA A 82 23.15 -6.96 8.04
C ALA A 82 23.93 -5.73 7.54
N THR A 83 23.30 -4.83 6.78
CA THR A 83 23.90 -3.58 6.27
C THR A 83 23.32 -2.32 6.93
N LEU A 84 22.30 -2.45 7.77
CA LEU A 84 21.59 -1.32 8.36
C LEU A 84 22.22 -0.92 9.70
N GLU A 85 22.59 0.35 9.80
CA GLU A 85 23.12 0.97 11.03
C GLU A 85 22.03 1.72 11.82
N ALA A 86 20.78 1.64 11.39
CA ALA A 86 19.64 2.37 11.95
C ALA A 86 18.33 1.62 11.74
N ASN A 87 17.30 2.00 12.52
CA ASN A 87 15.97 1.44 12.40
C ASN A 87 15.39 1.65 11.00
N ALA A 88 14.72 0.65 10.45
CA ALA A 88 14.17 0.70 9.10
C ALA A 88 12.83 -0.03 8.99
N MET A 89 12.00 0.42 8.05
CA MET A 89 10.80 -0.31 7.61
C MET A 89 11.14 -1.11 6.35
N ILE A 90 10.80 -2.39 6.33
CA ILE A 90 11.12 -3.30 5.22
C ILE A 90 9.85 -4.04 4.79
N LEU A 91 9.42 -3.85 3.55
CA LEU A 91 8.38 -4.63 2.90
C LEU A 91 9.02 -5.81 2.17
N VAL A 92 8.63 -7.02 2.55
CA VAL A 92 9.04 -8.27 1.89
C VAL A 92 7.92 -8.70 0.95
N ILE A 93 8.21 -8.90 -0.33
CA ILE A 93 7.21 -9.28 -1.34
C ILE A 93 6.76 -10.74 -1.16
N ASP A 94 7.70 -11.66 -0.97
CA ASP A 94 7.44 -13.07 -0.63
C ASP A 94 7.92 -13.37 0.79
N ALA A 95 7.00 -13.25 1.73
CA ALA A 95 7.22 -13.50 3.14
C ALA A 95 6.91 -14.95 3.55
N SER A 96 6.70 -15.88 2.61
CA SER A 96 6.29 -17.28 2.89
C SER A 96 7.28 -18.09 3.73
N ALA A 97 8.52 -17.63 3.90
CA ALA A 97 9.49 -18.24 4.82
C ALA A 97 9.34 -17.77 6.28
N ASP A 98 8.46 -16.80 6.56
CA ASP A 98 7.98 -16.50 7.91
C ASP A 98 6.90 -17.53 8.29
N PRO A 99 7.06 -18.31 9.37
CA PRO A 99 6.11 -19.37 9.75
C PRO A 99 4.69 -18.90 10.04
N THR A 100 4.48 -17.59 10.13
CA THR A 100 3.18 -16.97 10.41
C THR A 100 2.57 -16.31 9.18
N VAL A 101 3.18 -16.45 7.99
CA VAL A 101 2.68 -15.96 6.70
C VAL A 101 2.61 -17.16 5.75
N ASP A 102 1.41 -17.61 5.40
CA ASP A 102 1.22 -18.78 4.55
C ASP A 102 1.57 -18.45 3.09
N ALA A 103 1.20 -17.26 2.62
CA ALA A 103 1.57 -16.75 1.29
C ALA A 103 1.45 -15.22 1.18
N GLY A 104 2.31 -14.60 0.37
CA GLY A 104 2.21 -13.17 0.04
C GLY A 104 3.27 -12.32 0.75
N SER A 105 2.95 -11.06 1.02
CA SER A 105 3.92 -10.06 1.47
C SER A 105 3.80 -9.76 2.96
N ALA A 106 4.85 -9.25 3.59
CA ALA A 106 4.77 -8.74 4.97
C ALA A 106 5.63 -7.49 5.17
N LEU A 107 5.13 -6.58 5.99
CA LEU A 107 5.82 -5.36 6.40
C LEU A 107 6.44 -5.57 7.78
N TYR A 108 7.74 -5.28 7.89
CA TYR A 108 8.51 -5.41 9.11
C TYR A 108 9.10 -4.07 9.53
N ALA A 109 9.24 -3.88 10.84
CA ALA A 109 10.02 -2.82 11.45
C ALA A 109 11.28 -3.44 12.08
N TYR A 110 12.46 -3.00 11.65
CA TYR A 110 13.74 -3.40 12.21
C TYR A 110 14.20 -2.38 13.26
N ASP A 111 14.53 -2.88 14.46
CA ASP A 111 15.19 -2.14 15.53
C ASP A 111 16.69 -2.49 15.53
N ALA A 112 17.51 -1.53 15.09
CA ALA A 112 18.97 -1.69 15.02
C ALA A 112 19.64 -1.68 16.40
N THR A 113 18.98 -1.14 17.43
CA THR A 113 19.52 -1.13 18.79
C THR A 113 19.35 -2.49 19.46
N ALA A 114 18.17 -3.10 19.29
CA ALA A 114 17.87 -4.42 19.84
C ALA A 114 18.27 -5.57 18.91
N GLU A 115 18.63 -5.27 17.66
CA GLU A 115 18.81 -6.22 16.56
C GLU A 115 17.57 -7.13 16.39
N GLN A 116 16.38 -6.55 16.52
CA GLN A 116 15.10 -7.26 16.45
C GLN A 116 14.27 -6.81 15.27
N THR A 117 13.51 -7.75 14.70
CA THR A 117 12.55 -7.47 13.63
C THR A 117 11.13 -7.73 14.13
N TYR A 118 10.26 -6.75 13.97
CA TYR A 118 8.86 -6.81 14.37
C TYR A 118 7.98 -6.86 13.12
N LYS A 119 7.13 -7.88 12.99
CA LYS A 119 6.11 -7.91 11.94
C LYS A 119 5.01 -6.90 12.27
N VAL A 120 4.76 -5.95 11.37
CA VAL A 120 3.78 -4.86 11.53
C VAL A 120 2.48 -5.20 10.83
N ALA A 121 2.57 -5.74 9.62
CA ALA A 121 1.42 -6.15 8.83
C ALA A 121 1.81 -7.32 7.92
N GLU A 122 0.82 -8.11 7.54
CA GLU A 122 0.92 -9.12 6.49
C GLU A 122 -0.17 -8.88 5.44
N TYR A 123 0.17 -9.22 4.20
CA TYR A 123 -0.69 -9.11 3.03
C TYR A 123 -0.70 -10.46 2.34
N GLU A 124 -1.60 -11.32 2.79
CA GLU A 124 -2.00 -12.44 1.98
C GLU A 124 -2.98 -11.92 0.93
N SER A 125 -2.84 -12.38 -0.33
CA SER A 125 -3.86 -12.09 -1.33
C SER A 125 -5.21 -12.50 -0.74
N MET A 126 -6.11 -11.53 -0.54
CA MET A 126 -7.49 -11.78 -0.10
C MET A 126 -8.26 -12.49 -1.22
N ASP A 127 -7.93 -13.75 -1.49
CA ASP A 127 -8.82 -14.64 -2.22
C ASP A 127 -9.84 -15.15 -1.20
N VAL A 128 -10.95 -14.41 -1.06
CA VAL A 128 -11.99 -14.73 -0.09
C VAL A 128 -12.80 -15.90 -0.65
N VAL A 129 -12.37 -17.12 -0.33
CA VAL A 129 -13.18 -18.33 -0.54
C VAL A 129 -14.17 -18.44 0.61
N LEU A 130 -15.41 -18.00 0.39
CA LEU A 130 -16.51 -18.16 1.36
C LEU A 130 -17.16 -19.53 1.18
N ASN A 131 -17.05 -20.41 2.18
CA ASN A 131 -17.91 -21.58 2.24
C ASN A 131 -19.30 -21.16 2.70
N TRP A 132 -20.33 -21.58 1.97
CA TRP A 132 -21.73 -21.31 2.35
C TRP A 132 -22.08 -21.80 3.77
N ALA A 133 -21.48 -22.92 4.19
CA ALA A 133 -21.67 -23.48 5.52
C ALA A 133 -21.17 -22.59 6.66
N ASP A 134 -20.22 -21.68 6.38
CA ASP A 134 -19.59 -20.80 7.35
C ASP A 134 -20.29 -19.43 7.44
N ILE A 135 -21.35 -19.21 6.65
CA ILE A 135 -22.14 -17.97 6.67
C ILE A 135 -23.15 -18.03 7.83
N VAL A 136 -22.95 -17.17 8.83
CA VAL A 136 -23.88 -16.98 9.95
C VAL A 136 -25.20 -16.42 9.45
N ASP A 137 -26.31 -16.95 9.97
CA ASP A 137 -27.69 -16.59 9.57
C ASP A 137 -28.00 -16.82 8.08
N GLY A 138 -27.20 -17.66 7.40
CA GLY A 138 -27.45 -18.10 6.03
C GLY A 138 -28.65 -19.06 5.93
N PRO A 139 -29.33 -19.11 4.77
CA PRO A 139 -30.35 -20.13 4.50
C PRO A 139 -29.77 -21.55 4.67
N SER A 140 -30.45 -22.38 5.45
CA SER A 140 -30.14 -23.82 5.58
C SER A 140 -30.71 -24.68 4.44
N SER A 141 -31.34 -24.04 3.45
CA SER A 141 -31.98 -24.73 2.33
C SER A 141 -30.93 -25.29 1.37
N THR A 142 -31.05 -26.56 1.02
CA THR A 142 -30.26 -27.15 -0.06
C THR A 142 -30.74 -26.63 -1.42
N PRO A 143 -29.90 -26.69 -2.47
CA PRO A 143 -30.33 -26.38 -3.83
C PRO A 143 -31.61 -27.12 -4.24
N ALA A 144 -31.73 -28.40 -3.89
CA ALA A 144 -32.92 -29.19 -4.18
C ALA A 144 -34.18 -28.71 -3.44
N GLN A 145 -34.04 -28.21 -2.20
CA GLN A 145 -35.17 -27.63 -1.46
C GLN A 145 -35.63 -26.32 -2.10
N LEU A 146 -34.70 -25.50 -2.60
CA LEU A 146 -35.00 -24.28 -3.34
C LEU A 146 -35.71 -24.61 -4.66
N ASP A 147 -35.19 -25.56 -5.44
CA ASP A 147 -35.80 -26.00 -6.70
C ASP A 147 -37.20 -26.56 -6.49
N ASN A 148 -37.40 -27.35 -5.44
CA ASN A 148 -38.70 -27.88 -5.07
C ASN A 148 -39.68 -26.78 -4.64
N ALA A 149 -39.22 -25.77 -3.89
CA ALA A 149 -40.06 -24.63 -3.53
C ALA A 149 -40.52 -23.86 -4.78
N VAL A 150 -39.64 -23.67 -5.76
CA VAL A 150 -39.97 -23.03 -7.05
C VAL A 150 -41.01 -23.86 -7.84
N SER A 151 -40.85 -25.18 -7.86
CA SER A 151 -41.79 -26.10 -8.50
C SER A 151 -43.17 -26.07 -7.82
N LEU A 152 -43.20 -26.12 -6.50
CA LEU A 152 -44.44 -26.10 -5.71
C LEU A 152 -45.16 -24.75 -5.72
N ALA A 153 -44.44 -23.64 -5.91
CA ALA A 153 -45.05 -22.31 -6.02
C ALA A 153 -46.07 -22.20 -7.18
N HIS A 154 -46.01 -23.11 -8.16
CA HIS A 154 -46.91 -23.18 -9.30
C HIS A 154 -47.74 -24.47 -9.35
N SER A 155 -47.85 -25.19 -8.23
CA SER A 155 -48.61 -26.44 -8.15
C SER A 155 -49.82 -26.30 -7.23
N HIS A 156 -50.99 -26.67 -7.75
CA HIS A 156 -52.22 -26.76 -6.97
C HIS A 156 -52.76 -28.18 -7.09
N SER A 157 -53.08 -28.83 -5.96
CA SER A 157 -53.65 -30.18 -5.96
C SER A 157 -54.98 -30.27 -6.72
N ASN A 158 -55.72 -29.15 -6.78
CA ASN A 158 -56.98 -29.00 -7.49
C ASN A 158 -56.83 -28.23 -8.81
N LYS A 159 -55.62 -28.13 -9.39
CA LYS A 159 -55.35 -27.45 -10.68
C LYS A 159 -56.37 -27.86 -11.76
N ALA A 160 -56.62 -29.16 -11.91
CA ALA A 160 -57.57 -29.67 -12.89
C ALA A 160 -59.01 -29.17 -12.65
N THR A 161 -59.43 -28.94 -11.41
CA THR A 161 -60.74 -28.37 -11.08
C THR A 161 -60.77 -26.87 -11.30
N LEU A 162 -59.70 -26.16 -10.92
CA LEU A 162 -59.58 -24.72 -11.13
C LEU A 162 -59.56 -24.36 -12.62
N ASP A 163 -58.93 -25.20 -13.45
CA ASP A 163 -58.89 -25.06 -14.91
C ASP A 163 -60.28 -25.20 -15.55
N LEU A 164 -61.27 -25.74 -14.84
CA LEU A 164 -62.67 -25.79 -15.29
C LEU A 164 -63.43 -24.50 -14.97
N ILE A 165 -62.92 -23.63 -14.09
CA ILE A 165 -63.59 -22.37 -13.76
C ILE A 165 -63.29 -21.35 -14.85
N GLY A 166 -64.34 -20.75 -15.41
CA GLY A 166 -64.25 -19.71 -16.43
C GLY A 166 -65.29 -18.63 -16.24
N ALA A 167 -65.35 -17.69 -17.19
CA ALA A 167 -66.40 -16.69 -17.27
C ALA A 167 -66.81 -16.43 -18.72
N ASP A 168 -68.07 -16.10 -18.93
CA ASP A 168 -68.63 -15.68 -20.23
C ASP A 168 -69.39 -14.34 -20.09
N GLY A 169 -70.17 -13.97 -21.12
CA GLY A 169 -70.95 -12.74 -21.12
C GLY A 169 -72.11 -12.70 -20.12
N GLU A 170 -72.47 -13.84 -19.53
CA GLU A 170 -73.59 -14.00 -18.59
C GLU A 170 -73.13 -14.27 -17.14
N GLY A 171 -71.89 -14.72 -16.94
CA GLY A 171 -71.28 -14.82 -15.61
C GLY A 171 -70.25 -15.94 -15.46
N MET A 172 -70.22 -16.56 -14.27
CA MET A 172 -69.29 -17.65 -13.94
C MET A 172 -69.70 -18.96 -14.64
N THR A 173 -68.73 -19.65 -15.23
CA THR A 173 -68.91 -20.96 -15.86
C THR A 173 -68.07 -22.04 -15.16
N TYR A 174 -68.56 -23.28 -15.17
CA TYR A 174 -67.78 -24.47 -14.82
C TYR A 174 -67.78 -25.44 -16.01
N ASN A 175 -66.60 -25.79 -16.52
CA ASN A 175 -66.41 -26.58 -17.73
C ASN A 175 -67.19 -26.02 -18.94
N GLY A 176 -67.18 -24.70 -19.11
CA GLY A 176 -67.88 -23.99 -20.19
C GLY A 176 -69.41 -23.97 -20.07
N GLN A 177 -69.98 -24.44 -18.96
CA GLN A 177 -71.42 -24.37 -18.67
C GLN A 177 -71.68 -23.30 -17.61
N GLY A 178 -72.73 -22.49 -17.81
CA GLY A 178 -73.16 -21.52 -16.80
C GLY A 178 -73.47 -22.21 -15.46
N VAL A 179 -72.97 -21.65 -14.36
CA VAL A 179 -73.22 -22.21 -13.02
C VAL A 179 -74.62 -21.83 -12.57
N THR A 180 -75.54 -22.80 -12.48
CA THR A 180 -76.92 -22.57 -12.02
C THR A 180 -77.08 -22.93 -10.54
N THR A 181 -78.07 -22.34 -9.88
CA THR A 181 -78.43 -22.78 -8.53
C THR A 181 -79.04 -24.18 -8.59
N ARG A 182 -78.79 -25.02 -7.58
CA ARG A 182 -79.42 -26.36 -7.45
C ARG A 182 -80.95 -26.31 -7.36
N TRP A 183 -81.51 -25.13 -7.18
CA TRP A 183 -82.94 -24.86 -7.07
C TRP A 183 -83.58 -24.43 -8.38
N ALA A 184 -82.80 -24.22 -9.46
CA ALA A 184 -83.33 -23.81 -10.76
C ALA A 184 -84.26 -24.85 -11.41
N THR A 185 -84.13 -26.14 -11.03
CA THR A 185 -84.99 -27.23 -11.52
C THR A 185 -86.14 -27.59 -10.57
N ASN A 186 -86.14 -27.05 -9.35
CA ASN A 186 -87.30 -27.16 -8.48
C ASN A 186 -88.23 -26.02 -8.89
N ASN A 187 -89.36 -26.33 -9.53
CA ASN A 187 -90.40 -25.34 -9.82
C ASN A 187 -91.02 -24.84 -8.50
N TRP A 188 -90.38 -23.87 -7.85
CA TRP A 188 -90.98 -23.06 -6.79
C TRP A 188 -91.58 -21.78 -7.38
#